data_AF-A0AAN1L9R1-F1
#
_entry.id   AF-A0AAN1L9R1-F1
#
_cell.length_a   1.000
_cell.length_b   1.000
_cell.length_c   1.000
_cell.angle_alpha   90.00
_cell.angle_beta   90.00
_cell.angle_gamma   90.00
#
_symmetry.space_group_name_H-M   'P 1'
#
loop_
_entity.id
_entity.type
_entity.pdbx_description
1 polymer ?
#
loop_
_entity_poly.entity_id
_entity_poly.type
_entity_poly.pdbx_seq_one_letter_code
_entity_poly.pdbx_strand_id
1 'polypeptide(L)'
;MGQRAGSGEMKDEILATVDASAPRRVLAVVMLIVVGALAIYVALATPPAPHWLVFLLAIGVFCLWLAMRLWQATALRIELTEEVLRSSDGAVIAKVADVVAVDRGVFAFKPSNGFLIRTATKGARSWRPGLWWRLGHRIGIGGVTPGAQSKSMAEILAIMIARREAGQSQV
;
A
#
# COMPACT_ATOMS: atom_id res chain seq x y z
N MET A 1 -8.55 -0.54 45.48
CA MET A 1 -7.53 -1.53 45.11
C MET A 1 -8.20 -2.53 44.17
N GLY A 2 -7.97 -2.60 42.86
CA GLY A 2 -7.13 -1.84 41.96
C GLY A 2 -7.74 -1.88 40.55
N GLN A 3 -7.76 -0.73 39.88
CA GLN A 3 -8.19 -0.59 38.49
C GLN A 3 -6.91 -0.31 37.67
N ARG A 4 -6.31 -1.37 37.12
CA ARG A 4 -5.13 -1.30 36.21
C ARG A 4 -5.18 -2.44 35.18
N ALA A 5 -6.25 -2.49 34.39
CA ALA A 5 -6.40 -3.47 33.31
C ALA A 5 -7.02 -2.86 32.03
N GLY A 6 -6.72 -1.60 31.70
CA GLY A 6 -7.33 -0.92 30.53
C GLY A 6 -6.37 -0.23 29.55
N SER A 7 -5.08 -0.11 29.86
CA SER A 7 -4.14 0.65 29.01
C SER A 7 -3.42 -0.17 27.93
N GLY A 8 -3.51 -1.50 27.99
CA GLY A 8 -2.87 -2.40 27.03
C GLY A 8 -3.76 -2.75 25.84
N GLU A 9 -5.08 -2.86 26.04
CA GLU A 9 -6.03 -3.28 24.99
C GLU A 9 -6.35 -2.16 23.99
N MET A 10 -6.43 -0.90 24.42
CA MET A 10 -6.75 0.21 23.50
C MET A 10 -5.67 0.43 22.42
N LYS A 11 -4.40 0.13 22.73
CA LYS A 11 -3.27 0.39 21.81
C LYS A 11 -3.28 -0.50 20.57
N ASP A 12 -3.88 -1.68 20.67
CA ASP A 12 -3.98 -2.64 19.58
C ASP A 12 -5.37 -2.64 18.92
N GLU A 13 -6.26 -1.74 19.36
CA GLU A 13 -7.56 -1.54 18.72
C GLU A 13 -7.37 -1.04 17.29
N ILE A 14 -7.98 -1.76 16.34
CA ILE A 14 -7.91 -1.43 14.92
C ILE A 14 -8.96 -0.35 14.62
N LEU A 15 -8.49 0.88 14.44
CA LEU A 15 -9.31 2.05 14.12
C LEU A 15 -9.82 2.01 12.68
N ALA A 16 -9.01 1.50 11.75
CA ALA A 16 -9.38 1.36 10.35
C ALA A 16 -8.61 0.22 9.68
N THR A 17 -9.25 -0.40 8.69
CA THR A 17 -8.62 -1.41 7.83
C THR A 17 -8.78 -1.05 6.36
N VAL A 18 -7.74 -1.30 5.57
CA VAL A 18 -7.76 -1.22 4.11
C VAL A 18 -7.30 -2.56 3.55
N ASP A 19 -8.17 -3.23 2.80
CA ASP A 19 -7.89 -4.49 2.12
C ASP A 19 -8.12 -4.36 0.60
N ALA A 20 -7.57 -5.28 -0.18
CA ALA A 20 -7.73 -5.27 -1.62
C ALA A 20 -9.14 -5.77 -2.00
N SER A 21 -9.81 -5.04 -2.90
CA SER A 21 -11.08 -5.50 -3.46
C SER A 21 -10.86 -6.79 -4.27
N ALA A 22 -11.56 -7.87 -3.90
CA ALA A 22 -11.43 -9.16 -4.59
C ALA A 22 -11.64 -9.05 -6.12
N PRO A 23 -12.69 -8.36 -6.63
CA PRO A 23 -12.84 -8.13 -8.07
C PRO A 23 -11.66 -7.40 -8.71
N ARG A 24 -11.16 -6.32 -8.09
CA ARG A 24 -10.04 -5.53 -8.63
C ARG A 24 -8.73 -6.31 -8.62
N ARG A 25 -8.52 -7.12 -7.58
CA ARG A 25 -7.37 -8.00 -7.42
C ARG A 25 -7.34 -9.05 -8.53
N VAL A 26 -8.46 -9.74 -8.77
CA VAL A 26 -8.57 -10.74 -9.85
C VAL A 26 -8.34 -10.07 -11.20
N LEU A 27 -9.02 -8.95 -11.48
CA LEU A 27 -8.88 -8.24 -12.75
C LEU A 27 -7.44 -7.83 -13.04
N ALA A 28 -6.76 -7.21 -12.07
CA ALA A 28 -5.38 -6.76 -12.22
C ALA A 28 -4.41 -7.93 -12.48
N VAL A 29 -4.57 -9.04 -11.77
CA VAL A 29 -3.74 -10.24 -11.96
C VAL A 29 -3.99 -10.89 -13.32
N VAL A 30 -5.25 -11.08 -13.70
CA VAL A 30 -5.61 -11.67 -15.00
C VAL A 30 -5.07 -10.83 -16.15
N MET A 31 -5.19 -9.50 -16.09
CA MET A 31 -4.62 -8.62 -17.11
C MET A 31 -3.10 -8.76 -17.24
N LEU A 32 -2.37 -8.83 -16.12
CA LEU A 32 -0.92 -9.04 -16.15
C LEU A 32 -0.55 -10.42 -16.72
N ILE A 33 -1.32 -11.46 -16.40
CA ILE A 33 -1.11 -12.81 -16.95
C ILE A 33 -1.33 -12.80 -18.46
N VAL A 34 -2.44 -12.22 -18.94
CA VAL A 34 -2.76 -12.14 -20.37
C VAL A 34 -1.66 -11.39 -21.13
N VAL A 35 -1.24 -10.21 -20.63
CA VAL A 35 -0.17 -9.43 -21.25
C VAL A 35 1.15 -10.20 -21.26
N GLY A 36 1.51 -10.83 -20.14
CA GLY A 36 2.75 -11.60 -20.04
C GLY A 36 2.76 -12.82 -20.96
N ALA A 37 1.68 -13.59 -20.97
CA ALA A 37 1.52 -14.77 -21.82
C ALA A 37 1.50 -14.40 -23.31
N LEU A 38 0.81 -13.31 -23.68
CA LEU A 38 0.77 -12.84 -25.06
C LEU A 38 2.15 -12.35 -25.53
N ALA A 39 2.91 -11.64 -24.69
CA ALA A 39 4.26 -11.21 -25.03
C ALA A 39 5.20 -12.41 -25.27
N ILE A 40 5.13 -13.44 -24.41
CA ILE A 40 5.90 -14.69 -24.60
C ILE A 40 5.45 -15.42 -25.85
N TYR A 41 4.13 -15.51 -26.09
CA TYR A 41 3.58 -16.15 -27.27
C TYR A 41 4.08 -15.48 -28.56
N VAL A 42 4.01 -14.15 -28.67
CA VAL A 42 4.51 -13.40 -29.83
C VAL A 42 6.00 -13.62 -30.03
N ALA A 43 6.78 -13.61 -28.94
CA ALA A 43 8.21 -13.85 -28.98
C ALA A 43 8.58 -15.23 -29.55
N LEU A 44 7.75 -16.25 -29.33
CA LEU A 44 7.99 -17.63 -29.77
C LEU A 44 7.36 -17.94 -31.13
N ALA A 45 6.14 -17.45 -31.39
CA ALA A 45 5.40 -17.72 -32.62
C ALA A 45 5.98 -16.96 -33.83
N THR A 46 6.46 -15.74 -33.59
CA THR A 46 7.08 -14.89 -34.62
C THR A 46 8.38 -14.30 -34.06
N PRO A 47 9.47 -15.09 -33.99
CA PRO A 47 10.70 -14.65 -33.34
C PRO A 47 11.29 -13.41 -34.03
N PRO A 48 11.41 -12.28 -33.32
CA PRO A 48 12.02 -11.08 -33.88
C PRO A 48 13.55 -11.19 -33.85
N ALA A 49 14.24 -10.10 -34.19
CA ALA A 49 15.70 -10.02 -34.03
C ALA A 49 16.13 -10.38 -32.59
N PRO A 50 17.32 -10.98 -32.37
CA PRO A 50 17.69 -11.58 -31.08
C PRO A 50 17.55 -10.64 -29.86
N HIS A 51 17.89 -9.36 -30.01
CA HIS A 51 17.75 -8.37 -28.94
C HIS A 51 16.28 -8.10 -28.58
N TRP A 52 15.38 -8.03 -29.57
CA TRP A 52 13.94 -7.89 -29.36
C TRP A 52 13.33 -9.16 -28.78
N LEU A 53 13.84 -10.33 -29.16
CA LEU A 53 13.40 -11.61 -28.61
C LEU A 53 13.66 -11.66 -27.11
N VAL A 54 14.89 -11.37 -26.69
CA VAL A 54 15.27 -11.33 -25.28
C VAL A 54 14.45 -10.28 -24.52
N PHE A 55 14.23 -9.11 -25.12
CA PHE A 55 13.43 -8.05 -24.51
C PHE A 55 11.96 -8.47 -24.28
N LEU A 56 11.30 -9.06 -25.29
CA LEU A 56 9.92 -9.52 -25.17
C LEU A 56 9.77 -10.64 -24.14
N LEU A 57 10.70 -11.60 -24.13
CA LEU A 57 10.72 -12.66 -23.12
C LEU A 57 10.92 -12.08 -21.71
N ALA A 58 11.85 -11.13 -21.55
CA ALA A 58 12.08 -10.48 -20.26
C ALA A 58 10.85 -9.72 -19.76
N ILE A 59 10.16 -8.98 -20.63
CA ILE A 59 8.90 -8.29 -20.28
C ILE A 59 7.80 -9.29 -19.94
N GLY A 60 7.65 -10.34 -20.74
CA GLY A 60 6.64 -11.37 -20.51
C GLY A 60 6.81 -12.05 -19.15
N VAL A 61 8.03 -12.50 -18.84
CA VAL A 61 8.40 -13.08 -17.55
C VAL A 61 8.21 -12.06 -16.42
N PHE A 62 8.60 -10.79 -16.63
CA PHE A 62 8.40 -9.73 -15.64
C PHE A 62 6.92 -9.49 -15.33
N CYS A 63 6.03 -9.49 -16.34
CA CYS A 63 4.59 -9.37 -16.14
C CYS A 63 4.02 -10.53 -15.31
N LEU A 64 4.43 -11.77 -15.60
CA LEU A 64 4.00 -12.95 -14.83
C LEU A 64 4.53 -12.90 -13.39
N TRP A 65 5.80 -12.52 -13.21
CA TRP A 65 6.39 -12.30 -11.89
C TRP A 65 5.62 -11.21 -11.12
N LEU A 66 5.28 -10.10 -11.78
CA LEU A 66 4.54 -9.01 -11.17
C LEU A 66 3.11 -9.43 -10.81
N ALA A 67 2.46 -10.27 -11.63
CA ALA A 67 1.14 -10.83 -11.34
C ALA A 67 1.18 -11.65 -10.04
N MET A 68 2.17 -12.52 -9.88
CA MET A 68 2.36 -13.29 -8.64
C MET A 68 2.65 -12.39 -7.43
N ARG A 69 3.53 -11.40 -7.59
CA ARG A 69 3.85 -10.45 -6.53
C ARG A 69 2.65 -9.61 -6.11
N LEU A 70 1.83 -9.17 -7.06
CA LEU A 70 0.59 -8.44 -6.80
C LEU A 70 -0.41 -9.34 -6.09
N TRP A 71 -0.60 -10.59 -6.53
CA TRP A 71 -1.49 -11.55 -5.87
C TRP A 71 -1.13 -11.79 -4.40
N GLN A 72 0.16 -11.96 -4.10
CA GLN A 72 0.67 -12.15 -2.74
C GLN A 72 0.53 -10.88 -1.90
N ALA A 73 0.94 -9.73 -2.44
CA ALA A 73 0.89 -8.46 -1.72
C ALA A 73 -0.55 -8.06 -1.35
N THR A 74 -1.50 -8.27 -2.25
CA THR A 74 -2.91 -7.91 -2.08
C THR A 74 -3.71 -8.92 -1.28
N ALA A 75 -3.12 -10.04 -0.86
CA ALA A 75 -3.69 -10.91 0.17
C ALA A 75 -3.57 -10.30 1.57
N LEU A 76 -2.69 -9.31 1.73
CA LEU A 76 -2.50 -8.58 2.98
C LEU A 76 -3.51 -7.44 3.10
N ARG A 77 -3.73 -7.03 4.35
CA ARG A 77 -4.47 -5.81 4.69
C ARG A 77 -3.58 -4.85 5.44
N ILE A 78 -3.99 -3.59 5.44
CA ILE A 78 -3.36 -2.51 6.19
C ILE A 78 -4.27 -2.17 7.35
N GLU A 79 -3.71 -2.12 8.55
CA GLU A 79 -4.40 -1.86 9.79
C GLU A 79 -3.82 -0.58 10.40
N LEU A 80 -4.72 0.34 10.77
CA LEU A 80 -4.38 1.54 11.52
C LEU A 80 -4.82 1.33 12.96
N THR A 81 -3.88 1.43 13.89
CA THR A 81 -4.16 1.52 15.33
C THR A 81 -3.83 2.93 15.84
N GLU A 82 -3.98 3.16 17.14
CA GLU A 82 -3.62 4.43 17.75
C GLU A 82 -2.12 4.76 17.61
N GLU A 83 -1.25 3.74 17.62
CA GLU A 83 0.21 3.92 17.64
C GLU A 83 0.87 3.69 16.27
N VAL A 84 0.37 2.76 15.46
CA VAL A 84 1.04 2.31 14.23
C VAL A 84 0.09 2.11 13.06
N LEU A 85 0.60 2.40 11.87
CA LEU A 85 0.09 1.88 10.62
C LEU A 85 0.91 0.63 10.28
N ARG A 86 0.26 -0.54 10.22
CA ARG A 86 0.93 -1.83 9.98
C ARG A 86 0.25 -2.62 8.87
N SER A 87 0.96 -3.59 8.31
CA SER A 87 0.39 -4.60 7.44
C SER A 87 0.14 -5.88 8.24
N SER A 88 -0.84 -6.68 7.82
CA SER A 88 -1.22 -7.93 8.50
C SER A 88 -0.15 -9.02 8.52
N ASP A 89 0.96 -8.84 7.80
CA ASP A 89 2.15 -9.70 7.90
C ASP A 89 3.11 -9.25 9.02
N GLY A 90 2.68 -8.32 9.88
CA GLY A 90 3.46 -7.78 10.99
C GLY A 90 4.38 -6.63 10.59
N ALA A 91 4.47 -6.25 9.31
CA ALA A 91 5.31 -5.15 8.89
C ALA A 91 4.76 -3.79 9.38
N VAL A 92 5.51 -3.08 10.21
CA VAL A 92 5.19 -1.71 10.61
C VAL A 92 5.50 -0.77 9.44
N ILE A 93 4.47 -0.16 8.85
CA ILE A 93 4.57 0.76 7.71
C ILE A 93 5.09 2.12 8.19
N ALA A 94 4.48 2.65 9.24
CA ALA A 94 4.87 3.89 9.91
C ALA A 94 4.32 3.93 11.35
N LYS A 95 5.01 4.62 12.26
CA LYS A 95 4.42 5.02 13.54
C LYS A 95 3.52 6.22 13.30
N VAL A 96 2.34 6.27 13.92
CA VAL A 96 1.42 7.42 13.80
C VAL A 96 2.09 8.70 14.29
N ALA A 97 2.89 8.61 15.35
CA ALA A 97 3.69 9.72 15.86
C ALA A 97 4.70 10.29 14.84
N ASP A 98 5.17 9.49 13.89
CA ASP A 98 6.13 9.90 12.85
C ASP A 98 5.43 10.48 11.61
N VAL A 99 4.10 10.35 11.51
CA VAL A 99 3.35 10.93 10.40
C VAL A 99 3.20 12.44 10.60
N VAL A 100 3.66 13.22 9.62
CA VAL A 100 3.62 14.70 9.64
C VAL A 100 2.59 15.29 8.70
N ALA A 101 2.14 14.54 7.68
CA ALA A 101 1.11 15.02 6.77
C ALA A 101 0.41 13.85 6.08
N VAL A 102 -0.87 14.05 5.77
CA VAL A 102 -1.68 13.17 4.94
C VAL A 102 -2.18 13.97 3.74
N ASP A 103 -1.78 13.54 2.55
CA ASP A 103 -2.20 14.15 1.29
C ASP A 103 -3.37 13.34 0.69
N ARG A 104 -4.52 14.01 0.64
CA ARG A 104 -5.80 13.53 0.08
C ARG A 104 -6.11 14.16 -1.29
N GLY A 105 -5.27 15.08 -1.76
CA GLY A 105 -5.49 15.89 -2.95
C GLY A 105 -5.28 15.14 -4.27
N VAL A 106 -5.48 15.86 -5.38
CA VAL A 106 -5.34 15.39 -6.76
C VAL A 106 -3.89 15.43 -7.28
N PHE A 107 -2.88 15.56 -6.42
CA PHE A 107 -1.49 15.69 -6.83
C PHE A 107 -0.86 14.36 -7.32
N ALA A 108 0.18 14.50 -8.16
CA ALA A 108 0.67 13.53 -9.15
C ALA A 108 1.28 12.20 -8.65
N PHE A 109 1.14 11.82 -7.38
CA PHE A 109 1.76 10.59 -6.84
C PHE A 109 0.82 9.70 -6.01
N LYS A 110 -0.48 9.99 -5.96
CA LYS A 110 -1.45 9.15 -5.26
C LYS A 110 -1.63 7.80 -5.97
N PRO A 111 -1.48 6.66 -5.28
CA PRO A 111 -1.88 5.37 -5.85
C PRO A 111 -3.40 5.36 -6.10
N SER A 112 -3.86 4.67 -7.13
CA SER A 112 -5.29 4.56 -7.48
C SER A 112 -6.14 4.26 -6.26
N ASN A 113 -7.23 5.02 -6.06
CA ASN A 113 -8.12 4.90 -4.90
C ASN A 113 -7.47 5.06 -3.52
N GLY A 114 -6.24 5.57 -3.45
CA GLY A 114 -5.43 5.59 -2.24
C GLY A 114 -5.26 6.95 -1.56
N PHE A 115 -4.18 7.11 -0.80
CA PHE A 115 -3.73 8.40 -0.27
C PHE A 115 -2.21 8.35 -0.04
N LEU A 116 -1.63 9.51 0.21
CA LEU A 116 -0.20 9.64 0.51
C LEU A 116 0.00 10.09 1.95
N ILE A 117 1.04 9.55 2.57
CA ILE A 117 1.49 9.92 3.90
C ILE A 117 2.92 10.41 3.78
N ARG A 118 3.25 11.50 4.48
CA ARG A 118 4.62 11.95 4.69
C ARG A 118 5.03 11.68 6.14
N THR A 119 6.22 11.11 6.31
CA THR A 119 6.84 10.79 7.59
C THR A 119 8.00 11.75 7.89
N ALA A 120 8.22 12.09 9.16
CA ALA A 120 9.35 12.93 9.57
C ALA A 120 10.67 12.21 9.34
N THR A 121 10.74 10.92 9.70
CA THR A 121 11.91 10.09 9.50
C THR A 121 11.92 9.39 8.14
N LYS A 122 13.12 9.29 7.54
CA LYS A 122 13.31 8.50 6.32
C LYS A 122 13.33 7.02 6.70
N GLY A 123 12.64 6.18 5.93
CA GLY A 123 12.67 4.73 6.12
C GLY A 123 13.06 3.96 4.86
N ALA A 124 13.21 2.65 5.03
CA ALA A 124 13.61 1.73 3.97
C ALA A 124 12.60 1.72 2.82
N ARG A 125 13.10 1.54 1.59
CA ARG A 125 12.26 1.40 0.41
C ARG A 125 11.50 0.07 0.51
N SER A 126 10.17 0.14 0.39
CA SER A 126 9.30 -1.02 0.40
C SER A 126 8.28 -0.91 -0.72
N TRP A 127 7.92 -2.05 -1.31
CA TRP A 127 6.91 -2.08 -2.34
C TRP A 127 6.07 -3.36 -2.25
N ARG A 128 4.79 -3.18 -1.94
CA ARG A 128 3.74 -4.19 -1.96
C ARG A 128 2.79 -3.82 -3.11
N PRO A 129 3.03 -4.34 -4.32
CA PRO A 129 2.31 -3.92 -5.53
C PRO A 129 0.79 -4.05 -5.36
N GLY A 130 0.06 -3.01 -5.75
CA GLY A 130 -1.39 -2.95 -5.61
C GLY A 130 -1.93 -2.63 -4.21
N LEU A 131 -1.07 -2.51 -3.19
CA LEU A 131 -1.49 -2.26 -1.81
C LEU A 131 -0.79 -1.06 -1.16
N TRP A 132 0.54 -1.01 -1.14
CA TRP A 132 1.29 0.15 -0.64
C TRP A 132 2.75 0.18 -1.08
N TRP A 133 3.37 1.34 -0.92
CA TRP A 133 4.81 1.52 -1.14
C TRP A 133 5.39 2.59 -0.21
N ARG A 134 6.71 2.51 0.00
CA ARG A 134 7.49 3.55 0.68
C ARG A 134 8.71 3.93 -0.15
N LEU A 135 8.92 5.23 -0.30
CA LEU A 135 10.12 5.83 -0.88
C LEU A 135 10.59 6.99 0.00
N GLY A 136 11.55 6.71 0.88
CA GLY A 136 12.09 7.69 1.83
C GLY A 136 11.03 8.14 2.83
N HIS A 137 10.63 9.41 2.74
CA HIS A 137 9.60 10.02 3.60
C HIS A 137 8.17 9.78 3.11
N ARG A 138 8.00 9.36 1.85
CA ARG A 138 6.68 9.23 1.21
C ARG A 138 6.21 7.79 1.26
N ILE A 139 4.96 7.61 1.69
CA ILE A 139 4.29 6.32 1.73
C ILE A 139 2.97 6.46 0.98
N GLY A 140 2.77 5.64 -0.04
CA GLY A 140 1.49 5.56 -0.75
C GLY A 140 0.70 4.36 -0.27
N ILE A 141 -0.53 4.56 0.17
CA ILE A 141 -1.48 3.51 0.54
C ILE A 141 -2.55 3.45 -0.55
N GLY A 142 -2.72 2.31 -1.21
CA GLY A 142 -3.76 2.11 -2.22
C GLY A 142 -3.33 1.25 -3.41
N GLY A 143 -4.11 1.30 -4.48
CA GLY A 143 -3.94 0.50 -5.70
C GLY A 143 -5.24 -0.19 -6.07
N VAL A 144 -5.35 -1.48 -5.74
CA VAL A 144 -6.58 -2.28 -5.93
C VAL A 144 -7.54 -2.19 -4.73
N THR A 145 -7.24 -1.34 -3.75
CA THR A 145 -8.07 -1.12 -2.55
C THR A 145 -9.35 -0.34 -2.88
N PRO A 146 -10.44 -0.50 -2.11
CA PRO A 146 -11.62 0.35 -2.20
C PRO A 146 -11.30 1.81 -1.85
N GLY A 147 -11.82 2.74 -2.65
CA GLY A 147 -11.62 4.18 -2.42
C GLY A 147 -12.24 4.67 -1.10
N ALA A 148 -13.38 4.09 -0.71
CA ALA A 148 -14.06 4.43 0.54
C ALA A 148 -13.23 4.07 1.78
N GLN A 149 -12.64 2.87 1.82
CA GLN A 149 -11.76 2.45 2.93
C GLN A 149 -10.53 3.34 3.03
N SER A 150 -9.87 3.59 1.89
CA SER A 150 -8.67 4.44 1.86
C SER A 150 -8.97 5.88 2.27
N LYS A 151 -10.14 6.41 1.88
CA LYS A 151 -10.61 7.74 2.30
C LYS A 151 -10.86 7.78 3.81
N SER A 152 -11.60 6.81 4.35
CA SER A 152 -11.90 6.73 5.79
C SER A 152 -10.62 6.66 6.63
N MET A 153 -9.67 5.79 6.24
CA MET A 153 -8.38 5.68 6.95
C MET A 153 -7.58 6.98 6.89
N ALA A 154 -7.56 7.67 5.74
CA ALA A 154 -6.89 8.96 5.62
C ALA A 154 -7.52 10.05 6.50
N GLU A 155 -8.84 10.05 6.66
CA GLU A 155 -9.57 10.98 7.52
C GLU A 155 -9.28 10.74 9.00
N ILE A 156 -9.31 9.47 9.44
CA ILE A 156 -8.94 9.09 10.81
C ILE A 156 -7.50 9.53 11.10
N LEU A 157 -6.56 9.22 10.21
CA LEU A 157 -5.16 9.58 10.37
C LEU A 157 -4.96 11.11 10.43
N ALA A 158 -5.69 11.88 9.61
CA ALA A 158 -5.64 13.34 9.64
C ALA A 158 -6.18 13.90 10.96
N ILE A 159 -7.25 13.32 11.52
CA ILE A 159 -7.79 13.71 12.83
C ILE A 159 -6.77 13.43 13.94
N MET A 160 -6.09 12.28 13.90
CA MET A 160 -5.06 11.93 14.89
C MET A 160 -3.89 12.93 14.88
N ILE A 161 -3.45 13.34 13.69
CA ILE A 161 -2.40 14.35 13.53
C ILE A 161 -2.85 15.70 14.12
N ALA A 162 -4.06 16.16 13.77
CA ALA A 162 -4.59 17.43 14.26
C ALA A 162 -4.76 17.44 15.79
N ARG A 163 -5.23 16.33 16.39
CA ARG A 163 -5.34 16.18 17.86
C ARG A 163 -3.98 16.28 18.54
N ARG A 164 -2.95 15.65 17.98
CA ARG A 164 -1.58 15.72 18.51
C ARG A 164 -1.03 17.15 18.48
N GLU A 165 -1.25 17.87 17.38
CA GLU A 165 -0.78 19.25 17.22
C GLU A 165 -1.50 20.22 18.19
N ALA A 166 -2.81 20.05 18.39
CA ALA A 166 -3.56 20.83 19.36
C ALA A 166 -3.09 20.59 20.80
N GLY A 167 -2.80 19.34 21.18
CA GLY A 167 -2.27 19.00 22.50
C GLY A 167 -0.85 19.51 22.75
N GLN A 168 -0.04 19.66 21.70
CA GLN A 168 1.29 20.26 21.78
C GLN A 168 1.26 21.79 21.88
N SER A 169 0.18 22.43 21.42
CA SER A 169 0.03 23.90 21.46
C SER A 169 -0.47 24.44 22.80
N GLN A 170 -0.90 23.55 23.71
CA GLN A 170 -1.35 23.90 25.06
C GLN A 170 -0.28 23.71 26.15
N VAL A 171 0.95 23.32 25.77
CA VAL A 171 2.11 23.11 26.64
C VAL A 171 3.18 24.12 26.28
#